data_AF-A0A455VV41-F1
#
_entry.id   AF-A0A455VV41-F1
#
_cell.length_a   1.000
_cell.length_b   1.000
_cell.length_c   1.000
_cell.angle_alpha   90.00
_cell.angle_beta   90.00
_cell.angle_gamma   90.00
#
_symmetry.space_group_name_H-M   'P 1'
#
loop_
_entity.id
_entity.type
_entity.pdbx_description
1 polymer ?
#
loop_
_entity_poly.entity_id
_entity_poly.type
_entity_poly.pdbx_seq_one_letter_code
_entity_poly.pdbx_strand_id
1 'polypeptide(L)' 'MRLFNPITMTEVIHGFHDTGGAIQLPEDNWFFTMREIPEGMRLDVNEKGEPTLVEIKLDISGNE' A
#
# COMPACT_ATOMS: atom_id res chain seq x y z
N MET A 1 15.27 7.94 0.03
CA MET A 1 13.83 8.00 -0.29
C MET A 1 13.52 6.89 -1.28
N ARG A 2 12.37 6.23 -1.16
CA ARG A 2 11.87 5.21 -2.09
C ARG A 2 10.53 5.63 -2.69
N LEU A 3 10.19 5.08 -3.85
CA LEU A 3 8.97 5.43 -4.58
C LEU A 3 7.87 4.38 -4.36
N PHE A 4 6.68 4.85 -4.02
CA PHE A 4 5.47 4.05 -3.90
C PHE A 4 4.47 4.47 -4.98
N ASN A 5 3.85 3.50 -5.66
CA ASN A 5 2.79 3.76 -6.62
C ASN A 5 1.42 3.56 -5.93
N PRO A 6 0.62 4.62 -5.71
CA PRO A 6 -0.68 4.52 -5.06
C PRO A 6 -1.74 3.81 -5.88
N ILE A 7 -1.57 3.69 -7.20
CA ILE A 7 -2.54 3.05 -8.08
C ILE A 7 -2.36 1.53 -8.04
N THR A 8 -1.11 1.07 -8.18
CA THR A 8 -0.79 -0.36 -8.16
C THR A 8 -0.52 -0.89 -6.75
N MET A 9 -0.37 0.01 -5.77
CA MET A 9 -0.02 -0.28 -4.38
C MET A 9 1.28 -1.08 -4.24
N THR A 10 2.27 -0.75 -5.07
CA THR A 10 3.58 -1.43 -5.12
C THR A 10 4.73 -0.44 -4.97
N GLU A 11 5.90 -0.97 -4.60
CA GLU A 11 7.14 -0.22 -4.78
C GLU A 11 7.45 -0.03 -6.27
N VAL A 12 7.89 1.18 -6.63
CA VAL A 12 8.39 1.50 -7.96
C VAL A 12 9.89 1.18 -8.01
N ILE A 13 10.26 0.23 -8.85
CA ILE A 13 11.65 -0.12 -9.12
C ILE A 13 12.07 0.63 -10.38
N HIS A 14 13.03 1.55 -10.24
CA HIS A 14 13.52 2.36 -11.36
C HIS A 14 14.02 1.48 -12.51
N GLY A 15 13.62 1.83 -13.74
CA GLY A 15 13.97 1.07 -14.95
C GLY A 15 13.07 -0.13 -15.24
N PHE A 16 12.18 -0.50 -14.31
CA PHE A 16 11.19 -1.58 -14.49
C PHE A 16 9.76 -1.05 -14.47
N HIS A 17 9.44 -0.16 -13.54
CA HIS A 17 8.10 0.41 -13.37
C HIS A 17 8.04 1.82 -13.96
N ASP A 18 6.85 2.21 -14.45
CA ASP A 18 6.54 3.61 -14.70
C ASP A 18 6.54 4.38 -13.37
N THR A 19 7.13 5.57 -13.38
CA THR A 19 7.22 6.47 -12.22
C THR A 19 6.08 7.48 -12.17
N GLY A 20 5.24 7.55 -13.21
CA GLY A 20 4.08 8.42 -13.27
C GLY A 20 3.10 8.17 -12.12
N GLY A 21 2.78 9.23 -11.36
CA GLY A 21 1.86 9.16 -10.22
C GLY A 21 2.45 8.55 -8.95
N ALA A 22 3.72 8.16 -8.95
CA ALA A 22 4.39 7.68 -7.75
C ALA A 22 4.67 8.81 -6.75
N ILE A 23 4.65 8.47 -5.46
CA ILE A 23 5.03 9.39 -4.39
C ILE A 23 6.34 8.94 -3.73
N GLN A 24 7.05 9.89 -3.14
CA GLN A 24 8.28 9.62 -2.40
C GLN A 24 7.96 9.41 -0.91
N LEU A 25 8.53 8.35 -0.36
CA LEU A 25 8.42 8.00 1.04
C LEU A 25 9.83 7.78 1.64
N PRO A 26 9.99 7.94 2.97
CA PRO A 26 11.21 7.56 3.66
C PRO A 26 11.58 6.10 3.40
N GLU A 27 12.89 5.79 3.35
CA GLU A 27 13.37 4.42 3.13
C GLU A 27 12.99 3.45 4.24
N ASP A 28 12.81 3.97 5.46
CA ASP A 28 12.38 3.28 6.66
C ASP A 28 10.85 3.30 6.85
N ASN A 29 10.09 3.76 5.85
CA ASN A 29 8.64 3.65 5.89
C ASN A 29 8.23 2.16 5.99
N TRP A 30 7.27 1.88 6.88
CA TRP A 30 6.82 0.52 7.20
C TRP A 30 6.49 -0.31 5.95
N PHE A 31 5.94 0.31 4.90
CA PHE A 31 5.57 -0.36 3.66
C PHE A 31 6.76 -1.07 2.99
N PHE A 32 7.96 -0.49 3.09
CA PHE A 32 9.17 -1.03 2.46
C PHE A 32 9.95 -2.02 3.33
N THR A 33 9.72 -2.00 4.65
CA THR A 33 10.48 -2.81 5.62
C THR A 33 9.68 -4.03 6.07
N MET A 34 8.36 -3.98 5.96
CA MET A 34 7.48 -5.07 6.34
C MET A 34 7.45 -6.16 5.26
N ARG A 35 7.48 -7.42 5.67
CA ARG A 35 7.51 -8.56 4.74
C ARG A 35 6.13 -9.03 4.30
N GLU A 36 5.13 -8.82 5.14
CA GLU A 36 3.76 -9.28 4.95
C GLU A 36 2.78 -8.33 5.64
N ILE A 37 1.58 -8.19 5.08
CA ILE A 37 0.50 -7.43 5.70
C ILE A 37 -0.02 -8.23 6.90
N PRO A 38 -0.22 -7.62 8.08
CA PRO A 38 -0.76 -8.33 9.24
C PRO A 38 -2.08 -9.03 8.95
N GLU A 39 -2.31 -10.17 9.59
CA GLU A 39 -3.59 -10.88 9.50
C GLU A 39 -4.75 -9.97 9.92
N GLY A 40 -5.86 -10.05 9.18
CA GLY A 40 -7.03 -9.20 9.42
C GLY A 40 -6.87 -7.75 8.94
N MET A 41 -5.74 -7.39 8.33
CA MET A 41 -5.53 -6.10 7.69
C MET A 41 -5.40 -6.22 6.18
N ARG A 42 -5.63 -5.11 5.48
CA ARG A 42 -5.29 -4.94 4.08
C ARG A 42 -4.52 -3.64 3.87
N LEU A 43 -3.69 -3.62 2.84
CA LEU A 43 -3.09 -2.40 2.33
C LEU A 43 -4.17 -1.55 1.64
N ASP A 44 -4.14 -0.26 1.90
CA ASP A 44 -4.99 0.74 1.26
C ASP A 44 -4.18 2.03 1.05
N VAL A 45 -4.78 3.03 0.42
CA VAL A 45 -4.14 4.32 0.12
C VAL A 45 -4.99 5.46 0.67
N ASN A 46 -4.36 6.36 1.42
CA ASN A 46 -5.04 7.52 1.99
C ASN A 46 -5.21 8.65 0.96
N GLU A 47 -5.89 9.73 1.34
CA GLU A 47 -6.15 10.90 0.47
C GLU A 47 -4.88 11.60 -0.05
N LYS A 48 -3.72 11.37 0.59
CA LYS A 48 -2.42 11.90 0.17
C LYS A 48 -1.65 10.96 -0.77
N GLY A 49 -2.20 9.79 -1.09
CA GLY A 49 -1.52 8.77 -1.88
C GLY A 49 -0.56 7.90 -1.07
N GLU A 50 -0.53 8.02 0.26
CA GLU A 50 0.38 7.26 1.13
C GLU A 50 -0.23 5.89 1.50
N PRO A 51 0.59 4.84 1.64
CA PRO A 51 0.12 3.54 2.06
C PRO A 51 -0.38 3.57 3.50
N THR A 52 -1.53 2.96 3.75
CA THR A 52 -2.10 2.76 5.08
C THR A 52 -2.54 1.30 5.25
N LEU A 53 -2.59 0.85 6.50
CA LEU A 53 -3.25 -0.40 6.86
C LEU A 53 -4.68 -0.12 7.30
N VAL A 54 -5.63 -0.91 6.83
CA VAL A 54 -7.03 -0.86 7.28
C VAL A 54 -7.48 -2.25 7.69
N GLU A 55 -8.31 -2.33 8.72
CA GLU A 55 -8.91 -3.59 9.14
C GLU A 55 -9.87 -4.11 8.06
N ILE A 56 -9.79 -5.40 7.79
CA ILE A 56 -10.78 -6.10 6.98
C ILE A 56 -12.00 -6.30 7.88
N LYS A 57 -12.99 -5.43 7.74
CA LYS A 57 -14.32 -5.72 8.29
C LYS A 57 -14.89 -6.88 7.48
N LEU A 58 -15.05 -8.04 8.13
CA LEU A 58 -15.88 -9.11 7.61
C LEU A 58 -17.32 -8.57 7.55
N ASP A 59 -17.74 -8.07 6.40
CA ASP A 59 -19.17 -7.91 6.14
C ASP A 59 -19.78 -9.31 6.10
N ILE A 60 -20.33 -9.73 7.24
CA ILE A 60 -21.21 -10.89 7.31
C ILE A 60 -22.55 -10.46 6.70
N SER A 61 -22.58 -10.17 5.40
CA SER A 61 -23.85 -10.20 4.67
C SER A 61 -24.18 -11.66 4.42
N GLY A 62 -24.79 -12.28 5.44
CA GLY A 62 -25.48 -13.55 5.28
C GLY A 62 -26.51 -13.40 4.16
N ASN A 63 -26.35 -14.16 3.09
CA ASN A 63 -27.47 -14.45 2.21
C ASN A 63 -28.35 -15.44 2.98
N GLU A 64 -29.50 -14.94 3.44
CA GLU A 64 -30.68 -15.74 3.78
C GLU A 64 -31.25 -16.46 2.55
#